data_AF-F3ZQH5-F1
#
_entry.id   AF-F3ZQH5-F1
#
_cell.length_a   1.000
_cell.length_b   1.000
_cell.length_c   1.000
_cell.angle_alpha   90.00
_cell.angle_beta   90.00
_cell.angle_gamma   90.00
#
_symmetry.space_group_name_H-M   'P 1'
#
loop_
_entity.id
_entity.type
_entity.pdbx_description
1 polymer ?
#
loop_
_entity_poly.entity_id
_entity_poly.type
_entity_poly.pdbx_seq_one_letter_code
_entity_poly.pdbx_strand_id
1 'polypeptide(L)'
;MLCLPNYSENSFEVKIMKQIALHPQNKYFITVEFSKKGESLPLYLQDFLTDKSNQYKESQPFTRVYREGDWRLILTFIPRNKPIDRRFALTNTFVKLCQKQKK
;
A
#
# COMPACT_ATOMS: atom_id res chain seq x y z
N MET A 1 -3.86 19.41 -2.83
CA MET A 1 -4.83 18.33 -3.07
C MET A 1 -4.14 17.30 -3.93
N LEU A 2 -3.95 16.06 -3.43
CA LEU A 2 -3.21 15.01 -4.13
C LEU A 2 -4.18 14.27 -5.06
N CYS A 3 -4.27 14.66 -6.33
CA CYS A 3 -5.08 13.94 -7.31
C CYS A 3 -4.33 12.68 -7.78
N LEU A 4 -4.82 11.50 -7.41
CA LEU A 4 -4.34 10.23 -7.96
C LEU A 4 -5.00 10.03 -9.33
N PRO A 5 -4.23 9.94 -10.44
CA PRO A 5 -4.76 10.10 -11.81
C PRO A 5 -5.81 9.06 -12.25
N ASN A 6 -6.03 8.00 -11.46
CA ASN A 6 -6.96 6.91 -11.77
C ASN A 6 -7.99 6.62 -10.66
N TYR A 7 -8.06 7.44 -9.60
CA TYR A 7 -8.96 7.19 -8.48
C TYR A 7 -9.70 8.47 -8.08
N SER A 8 -11.04 8.37 -7.98
CA SER A 8 -11.82 9.42 -7.33
C SER A 8 -11.49 9.44 -5.84
N GLU A 9 -11.45 10.63 -5.22
CA GLU A 9 -11.14 10.75 -3.78
C GLU A 9 -12.11 9.97 -2.87
N ASN A 10 -13.32 9.71 -3.38
CA ASN A 10 -14.37 8.97 -2.68
C ASN A 10 -14.39 7.46 -2.98
N SER A 11 -13.52 6.98 -3.88
CA SER A 11 -13.40 5.55 -4.20
C SER A 11 -13.00 4.72 -2.98
N PHE A 12 -13.41 3.45 -2.97
CA PHE A 12 -13.03 2.53 -1.89
C PHE A 12 -11.53 2.32 -1.83
N GLU A 13 -10.84 2.34 -2.97
CA GLU A 13 -9.39 2.22 -3.07
C GLU A 13 -8.68 3.37 -2.36
N VAL A 14 -9.16 4.63 -2.53
CA VAL A 14 -8.60 5.77 -1.80
C VAL A 14 -8.86 5.66 -0.31
N LYS A 15 -10.04 5.19 0.10
CA LYS A 15 -10.35 4.95 1.52
C LYS A 15 -9.46 3.85 2.12
N ILE A 16 -9.23 2.76 1.39
CA ILE A 16 -8.31 1.67 1.75
C ILE A 16 -6.87 2.18 1.85
N MET A 17 -6.40 2.96 0.87
CA MET A 17 -5.06 3.55 0.91
C MET A 17 -4.88 4.49 2.11
N LYS A 18 -5.89 5.31 2.43
CA LYS A 18 -5.90 6.17 3.63
C LYS A 18 -5.83 5.32 4.90
N GLN A 19 -6.62 4.26 5.00
CA GLN A 19 -6.61 3.32 6.12
C GLN A 19 -5.23 2.66 6.32
N ILE A 20 -4.57 2.23 5.25
CA ILE A 20 -3.21 1.65 5.31
C ILE A 20 -2.19 2.71 5.74
N ALA A 21 -2.26 3.91 5.16
CA ALA A 21 -1.33 5.00 5.43
C ALA A 21 -1.41 5.53 6.88
N LEU A 22 -2.61 5.52 7.46
CA LEU A 22 -2.88 5.98 8.83
C LEU A 22 -2.76 4.86 9.87
N HIS A 23 -2.38 3.64 9.47
CA HIS A 23 -2.29 2.52 10.39
C HIS A 23 -1.27 2.78 11.52
N PRO A 24 -1.63 2.63 12.81
CA PRO A 24 -0.78 3.03 13.93
C PRO A 24 0.55 2.26 14.05
N GLN A 25 0.60 1.01 13.55
CA GLN A 25 1.76 0.13 13.69
C GLN A 25 2.83 0.39 12.61
N ASN A 26 3.33 1.62 12.60
CA ASN A 26 4.28 2.21 11.65
C ASN A 26 5.71 1.64 11.70
N LYS A 27 5.89 0.32 11.85
CA LYS A 27 7.21 -0.34 11.70
C LYS A 27 7.61 -0.52 10.24
N TYR A 28 6.64 -0.45 9.33
CA TYR A 28 6.80 -0.69 7.90
C TYR A 28 6.28 0.48 7.06
N PHE A 29 6.85 0.67 5.87
CA PHE A 29 6.19 1.29 4.72
C PHE A 29 5.39 0.20 4.01
N ILE A 30 4.12 0.45 3.73
CA ILE A 30 3.23 -0.54 3.13
C ILE A 30 2.82 -0.05 1.74
N THR A 31 3.09 -0.87 0.72
CA THR A 31 2.54 -0.66 -0.63
C THR A 31 1.36 -1.59 -0.84
N VAL A 32 0.41 -1.16 -1.67
CA VAL A 32 -0.79 -1.94 -2.00
C VAL A 32 -0.98 -1.99 -3.51
N GLU A 33 -1.23 -3.19 -4.02
CA GLU A 33 -1.68 -3.43 -5.39
C GLU A 33 -3.09 -4.04 -5.35
N PHE A 34 -4.01 -3.46 -6.10
CA PHE A 34 -5.40 -3.89 -6.20
C PHE A 34 -5.55 -4.87 -7.37
N SER A 35 -5.44 -6.18 -7.09
CA SER A 35 -5.56 -7.22 -8.13
C SER A 35 -7.02 -7.61 -8.44
N LYS A 36 -7.93 -7.40 -7.50
CA LYS A 36 -9.39 -7.49 -7.70
C LYS A 36 -10.08 -6.44 -6.83
N LYS A 37 -11.06 -5.74 -7.40
CA LYS A 37 -11.85 -4.71 -6.72
C LYS A 37 -13.10 -5.32 -6.12
N GLY A 38 -13.51 -4.82 -4.96
CA GLY A 38 -14.77 -5.18 -4.32
C GLY A 38 -15.77 -4.03 -4.32
N GLU A 39 -17.01 -4.35 -3.92
CA GLU A 39 -18.15 -3.43 -3.97
C GLU A 39 -18.41 -2.69 -2.65
N SER A 40 -17.69 -3.04 -1.58
CA SER A 40 -17.83 -2.46 -0.24
C SER A 40 -16.47 -2.21 0.41
N LEU A 41 -16.40 -1.41 1.47
CA LEU A 41 -15.15 -1.19 2.19
C LEU A 41 -14.83 -2.43 3.05
N PRO A 42 -13.60 -2.96 3.00
CA PRO A 42 -13.20 -4.08 3.86
C PRO A 42 -13.25 -3.70 5.35
N LEU A 43 -13.81 -4.57 6.18
CA LEU A 43 -13.92 -4.40 7.62
C LEU A 43 -12.66 -4.84 8.37
N TYR A 44 -12.03 -5.95 7.97
CA TYR A 44 -10.95 -6.59 8.74
C TYR A 44 -9.53 -6.21 8.28
N LEU A 45 -9.41 -5.21 7.41
CA LEU A 45 -8.12 -4.80 6.87
C LEU A 45 -7.17 -4.31 7.98
N GLN A 46 -7.67 -3.52 8.94
CA GLN A 46 -6.84 -2.99 10.02
C GLN A 46 -6.31 -4.09 10.96
N ASP A 47 -7.14 -5.08 11.27
CA ASP A 47 -6.75 -6.24 12.07
C ASP A 47 -5.69 -7.07 11.33
N PHE A 48 -5.90 -7.29 10.03
CA PHE A 48 -4.90 -7.95 9.19
C PHE A 48 -3.55 -7.22 9.18
N LEU A 49 -3.54 -5.89 9.06
CA LEU A 49 -2.31 -5.09 9.09
C LEU A 49 -1.61 -5.19 10.45
N THR A 50 -2.38 -5.16 11.54
CA THR A 50 -1.88 -5.34 12.91
C THR A 50 -1.22 -6.71 13.07
N ASP A 51 -1.94 -7.77 12.70
CA ASP A 51 -1.46 -9.14 12.84
C ASP A 51 -0.15 -9.35 12.09
N LYS A 52 -0.06 -8.86 10.84
CA LYS A 52 1.16 -9.00 10.04
C LYS A 52 2.29 -8.10 10.53
N SER A 53 2.00 -6.91 11.04
CA SER A 53 3.03 -6.03 11.60
C SER A 53 3.62 -6.55 12.91
N ASN A 54 2.84 -7.31 13.69
CA ASN A 54 3.28 -7.91 14.95
C ASN A 54 3.90 -9.31 14.79
N GLN A 55 3.45 -10.09 13.82
CA GLN A 55 3.89 -11.47 13.62
C GLN A 55 5.34 -11.57 13.10
N TYR A 56 5.83 -10.55 12.37
CA TYR A 56 7.16 -10.59 11.76
C TYR A 56 8.13 -9.62 12.45
N LYS A 57 9.20 -10.17 13.03
CA LYS A 57 10.37 -9.45 13.57
C LYS A 57 11.43 -9.15 12.49
N GLU A 58 11.05 -9.13 11.21
CA GLU A 58 12.04 -9.29 10.15
C GLU A 58 12.59 -7.97 9.63
N SER A 59 13.91 -7.98 9.44
CA SER A 59 14.68 -6.90 8.84
C SER A 59 14.48 -6.82 7.32
N GLN A 60 13.66 -7.65 6.69
CA GLN A 60 13.50 -7.72 5.23
C GLN A 60 12.08 -7.39 4.77
N PRO A 61 11.91 -6.87 3.54
CA PRO A 61 10.59 -6.70 2.96
C PRO A 61 9.85 -8.03 2.79
N PHE A 62 8.54 -8.03 2.99
CA PHE A 62 7.70 -9.21 2.75
C PHE A 62 6.34 -8.85 2.15
N THR A 63 5.77 -9.76 1.38
CA THR A 63 4.48 -9.57 0.69
C THR A 63 3.42 -10.51 1.24
N ARG A 64 2.20 -10.01 1.46
CA ARG A 64 1.04 -10.81 1.87
C ARG A 64 -0.18 -10.45 1.04
N VAL A 65 -0.97 -11.47 0.73
CA VAL A 65 -2.24 -11.29 0.01
C VAL A 65 -3.34 -11.20 1.05
N TYR A 66 -4.10 -10.11 1.00
CA TYR A 66 -5.33 -9.92 1.75
C TYR A 66 -6.53 -10.17 0.83
N ARG A 67 -7.53 -10.88 1.36
CA ARG A 67 -8.78 -11.21 0.66
C ARG A 67 -9.95 -10.96 1.61
N GLU A 68 -10.94 -10.19 1.15
CA GLU A 68 -12.21 -10.00 1.85
C GLU A 68 -13.29 -9.69 0.82
N GLY A 69 -14.34 -10.52 0.77
CA GLY A 69 -15.31 -10.49 -0.32
C GLY A 69 -14.60 -10.59 -1.68
N ASP A 70 -14.87 -9.63 -2.56
CA ASP A 70 -14.24 -9.53 -3.89
C ASP A 70 -12.87 -8.83 -3.88
N TRP A 71 -12.45 -8.25 -2.76
CA TRP A 71 -11.13 -7.63 -2.70
C TRP A 71 -10.02 -8.66 -2.75
N ARG A 72 -9.02 -8.37 -3.57
CA ARG A 72 -7.73 -9.04 -3.52
C ARG A 72 -6.63 -8.01 -3.55
N LEU A 73 -6.03 -7.76 -2.39
CA LEU A 73 -4.96 -6.79 -2.20
C LEU A 73 -3.63 -7.52 -2.04
N ILE A 74 -2.61 -7.10 -2.78
CA ILE A 74 -1.24 -7.56 -2.58
C ILE A 74 -0.53 -6.46 -1.79
N LEU A 75 -0.24 -6.73 -0.52
CA LEU A 75 0.38 -5.80 0.41
C LEU A 75 1.85 -6.14 0.58
N THR A 76 2.74 -5.18 0.34
CA THR A 76 4.18 -5.35 0.59
C THR A 76 4.61 -4.46 1.73
N PHE A 77 5.17 -5.08 2.77
CA PHE A 77 5.64 -4.45 3.99
C PHE A 77 7.16 -4.28 3.88
N ILE A 78 7.63 -3.05 4.00
CA ILE A 78 9.04 -2.68 3.87
C ILE A 78 9.50 -2.06 5.20
N PRO A 79 10.47 -2.64 5.93
CA PRO A 79 10.91 -2.11 7.22
C PRO A 79 11.36 -0.64 7.15
N ARG A 80 10.88 0.22 8.04
CA ARG A 80 11.27 1.65 8.06
C ARG A 80 12.70 1.91 8.52
N ASN A 81 13.33 0.94 9.17
CA ASN A 81 14.69 1.02 9.70
C ASN A 81 15.77 0.73 8.65
N LYS A 82 15.42 0.43 7.40
CA LYS A 82 16.37 0.30 6.30
C LYS A 82 16.40 1.57 5.46
N PRO A 83 17.58 2.02 4.99
CA PRO A 83 17.65 3.02 3.93
C PRO A 83 16.84 2.49 2.76
N ILE A 84 15.80 3.23 2.36
CA ILE A 84 14.98 2.91 1.20
C ILE A 84 15.93 2.85 0.01
N ASP A 85 16.07 1.68 -0.62
CA ASP A 85 16.86 1.55 -1.86
C ASP A 85 16.36 2.62 -2.84
N ARG A 86 17.30 3.31 -3.48
CA ARG A 86 17.07 4.45 -4.39
C ARG A 86 15.99 4.14 -5.44
N ARG A 87 15.77 2.87 -5.80
CA ARG A 87 14.72 2.41 -6.73
C ARG A 87 13.28 2.51 -6.18
N PHE A 88 13.11 2.53 -4.86
CA PHE A 88 11.83 2.68 -4.16
C PHE A 88 11.61 4.09 -3.60
N ALA A 89 12.57 5.00 -3.78
CA ALA A 89 12.35 6.41 -3.47
C ALA A 89 11.23 6.96 -4.36
N LEU A 90 10.15 7.43 -3.72
CA LEU A 90 8.98 8.04 -4.37
C LEU A 90 9.36 9.04 -5.46
N THR A 91 10.42 9.82 -5.23
CA THR A 91 10.98 10.79 -6.17
C THR A 91 11.40 10.16 -7.50
N ASN A 92 11.97 8.95 -7.50
CA ASN A 92 12.47 8.30 -8.71
C ASN A 92 11.36 7.57 -9.48
N THR A 93 10.40 6.97 -8.78
CA THR A 93 9.21 6.39 -9.42
C THR A 93 8.36 7.48 -10.06
N PHE A 94 8.20 8.63 -9.40
CA PHE A 94 7.51 9.80 -9.94
C PHE A 94 8.19 10.35 -11.20
N VAL A 95 9.51 10.59 -11.17
CA VAL A 95 10.26 11.07 -12.34
C VAL A 95 10.18 10.08 -13.53
N LYS A 96 10.30 8.77 -13.29
CA LYS A 96 10.15 7.76 -14.35
C LYS A 96 8.74 7.74 -14.96
N LEU A 97 7.70 7.91 -14.14
CA LEU A 97 6.31 7.98 -14.60
C LEU A 97 6.06 9.25 -15.42
N CYS A 98 6.58 10.41 -14.99
CA CYS A 98 6.49 11.65 -15.75
C CYS A 98 7.29 11.63 -17.06
N GLN A 99 8.44 10.94 -17.10
CA GLN A 99 9.27 10.84 -18.31
C GLN A 99 8.68 9.90 -19.37
N LYS A 100 7.97 8.85 -18.96
CA LYS A 100 7.26 7.95 -19.89
C LYS A 100 6.08 8.61 -20.62
N GLN A 101 5.59 9.75 -20.14
CA GLN A 101 4.50 10.50 -20.79
C GLN A 101 4.99 11.52 -21.83
N LYS A 102 6.31 11.68 -21.99
CA LYS A 102 6.93 12.60 -22.97
C LYS A 102 7.52 11.89 -24.21
N LYS A 103 7.25 10.59 -24.38
CA LYS A 103 7.50 9.82 -25.58
C LYS A 103 6.18 9.27 -26.09
#